data_AF-A0AAJ6E643-F1
#
_entry.id   AF-A0AAJ6E643-F1
#
_cell.length_a   1.000
_cell.length_b   1.000
_cell.length_c   1.000
_cell.angle_alpha   90.00
_cell.angle_beta   90.00
_cell.angle_gamma   90.00
#
_symmetry.space_group_name_H-M   'P 1'
#
loop_
_entity.id
_entity.type
_entity.pdbx_description
1 polymer ?
#
loop_
_entity_poly.entity_id
_entity_poly.type
_entity_poly.pdbx_seq_one_letter_code
_entity_poly.pdbx_strand_id
1 'polypeptide(L)' 'MVKPSPGMRKVLRQAHLYGRLIAHNGNLYSPGSTHRLCSEEIAIAMVKAGWLRHRGEDYEVTPDGVRADARRE' A
#
# COMPACT_ATOMS: atom_id res chain seq x y z
N MET A 1 -10.06 -14.82 4.20
CA MET A 1 -9.46 -13.63 3.55
C MET A 1 -9.30 -12.54 4.60
N VAL A 2 -8.09 -12.06 4.84
CA VAL A 2 -7.88 -10.88 5.70
C VAL A 2 -8.59 -9.70 5.03
N LYS A 3 -9.32 -8.87 5.78
CA LYS A 3 -9.91 -7.64 5.24
C LYS A 3 -8.94 -6.48 5.52
N PRO A 4 -8.67 -5.60 4.55
CA PRO A 4 -7.80 -4.46 4.79
C PRO A 4 -8.46 -3.49 5.77
N SER A 5 -7.70 -3.03 6.76
CA SER A 5 -8.14 -1.96 7.64
C SER A 5 -8.37 -0.67 6.84
N PRO A 6 -9.12 0.32 7.37
CA PRO A 6 -9.29 1.61 6.69
C PRO A 6 -7.96 2.29 6.31
N GLY A 7 -6.94 2.17 7.16
CA GLY A 7 -5.60 2.68 6.86
C GLY A 7 -4.91 1.96 5.70
N MET A 8 -5.00 0.62 5.66
CA MET A 8 -4.47 -0.17 4.54
C MET A 8 -5.19 0.15 3.23
N ARG A 9 -6.51 0.38 3.25
CA ARG A 9 -7.26 0.79 2.05
C ARG A 9 -6.78 2.13 1.51
N LYS A 10 -6.51 3.11 2.39
CA LYS A 10 -5.92 4.40 1.97
C LYS A 10 -4.58 4.19 1.26
N VAL A 11 -3.71 3.31 1.78
CA VAL A 11 -2.42 2.96 1.15
C VAL A 11 -2.64 2.35 -0.24
N LEU A 12 -3.55 1.37 -0.38
CA LEU A 12 -3.86 0.74 -1.67
C LEU A 12 -4.38 1.75 -2.69
N ARG A 13 -5.25 2.67 -2.25
CA ARG A 13 -5.77 3.74 -3.11
C ARG A 13 -4.67 4.68 -3.59
N GLN A 14 -3.74 5.04 -2.72
CA GLN A 14 -2.61 5.92 -3.09
C GLN A 14 -1.65 5.19 -4.03
N ALA A 15 -1.33 3.92 -3.76
CA ALA A 15 -0.53 3.09 -4.65
C ALA A 15 -1.19 2.94 -6.04
N HIS A 16 -2.52 2.80 -6.09
CA HIS A 16 -3.25 2.74 -7.34
C HIS A 16 -3.26 4.08 -8.09
N LEU A 17 -3.42 5.20 -7.38
CA LEU A 17 -3.45 6.55 -7.96
C LEU A 17 -2.10 6.98 -8.53
N TYR A 18 -1.02 6.75 -7.78
CA TYR A 18 0.33 7.20 -8.15
C TYR A 18 1.16 6.13 -8.88
N GLY A 19 0.63 4.90 -9.02
CA GLY A 19 1.32 3.74 -9.60
C GLY A 19 2.34 3.10 -8.66
N ARG A 20 2.96 3.89 -7.77
CA ARG A 20 3.93 3.42 -6.77
C ARG A 20 3.87 4.22 -5.47
N LEU A 21 4.40 3.65 -4.41
CA LEU A 21 4.69 4.28 -3.12
C LEU A 21 6.17 4.14 -2.81
N ILE A 22 6.72 5.10 -2.07
CA ILE A 22 8.16 5.15 -1.77
C ILE A 22 8.38 4.72 -0.32
N ALA A 23 9.32 3.82 -0.09
CA ALA A 23 9.80 3.47 1.24
C ALA A 23 10.90 4.44 1.68
N HIS A 24 10.74 5.06 2.85
CA HIS A 24 11.76 5.93 3.41
C HIS A 24 11.74 5.89 4.94
N ASN A 25 12.90 5.71 5.58
CA ASN A 25 13.04 5.66 7.04
C ASN A 25 12.01 4.73 7.73
N GLY A 26 11.79 3.53 7.18
CA GLY A 26 10.84 2.55 7.73
C GLY A 26 9.36 2.96 7.61
N ASN A 27 9.02 3.90 6.74
CA ASN A 27 7.66 4.37 6.49
C ASN A 27 7.38 4.46 4.99
N LEU A 28 6.11 4.31 4.59
CA LEU A 28 5.67 4.46 3.21
C LEU A 28 5.04 5.83 2.97
N TYR A 29 5.33 6.39 1.80
CA TYR A 29 4.87 7.69 1.35
C TYR A 29 4.33 7.63 -0.08
N SER A 30 3.40 8.52 -0.40
CA SER A 30 3.05 8.79 -1.80
C SER A 30 4.16 9.61 -2.46
N PRO A 31 4.46 9.40 -3.75
CA PRO A 31 5.39 10.25 -4.49
C PRO A 31 5.02 11.73 -4.35
N GLY A 32 5.99 12.55 -3.92
CA GLY A 32 5.80 13.99 -3.72
C GLY A 32 5.04 14.38 -2.45
N SER A 33 4.69 13.43 -1.57
CA SER A 33 4.08 13.71 -0.27
C SER A 33 5.08 13.50 0.87
N THR A 34 5.09 14.41 1.82
CA THR A 34 5.80 14.25 3.11
C THR A 34 4.94 13.54 4.16
N HIS A 35 3.67 13.30 3.85
CA HIS A 35 2.74 12.67 4.79
C HIS A 35 2.88 11.15 4.73
N ARG A 36 3.22 10.55 5.88
CA ARG A 36 3.30 9.10 6.03
C ARG A 36 1.95 8.44 5.76
N LEU A 37 1.93 7.42 4.91
CA LEU A 37 0.76 6.58 4.68
C LEU A 37 0.65 5.45 5.72
N CYS A 38 1.73 4.69 5.90
CA CYS A 38 1.82 3.62 6.89
C CYS A 38 3.28 3.35 7.25
N SER A 39 3.51 2.58 8.32
CA SER A 39 4.82 2.03 8.63
C SER A 39 5.17 0.91 7.65
N GLU A 40 6.46 0.68 7.44
CA GLU A 40 6.96 -0.40 6.57
C GLU A 40 6.50 -1.79 7.03
N GLU A 41 6.37 -2.01 8.34
CA GLU A 41 5.80 -3.27 8.88
C GLU A 41 4.40 -3.58 8.32
N ILE A 42 3.57 -2.54 8.19
CA ILE A 42 2.23 -2.66 7.59
C ILE A 42 2.34 -2.93 6.10
N ALA A 43 3.26 -2.27 5.41
CA ALA A 43 3.52 -2.53 3.99
C ALA A 43 3.96 -3.97 3.74
N ILE A 44 4.85 -4.49 4.57
CA ILE A 44 5.29 -5.90 4.54
C ILE A 44 4.10 -6.83 4.78
N ALA A 45 3.22 -6.52 5.73
CA ALA A 45 2.01 -7.30 5.96
C ALA A 45 1.08 -7.28 4.72
N MET A 46 0.95 -6.14 4.05
CA MET A 46 0.17 -6.00 2.81
C MET A 46 0.82 -6.72 1.62
N VAL A 47 2.16 -6.80 1.57
CA VAL A 47 2.90 -7.60 0.58
C VAL A 47 2.67 -9.10 0.84
N LYS A 48 2.76 -9.54 2.09
CA LYS A 48 2.46 -10.93 2.49
C LYS A 48 1.00 -11.32 2.19
N ALA A 49 0.07 -10.37 2.33
CA ALA A 49 -1.33 -10.55 1.96
C ALA A 49 -1.58 -10.54 0.43
N GLY A 50 -0.55 -10.24 -0.37
CA GLY A 50 -0.62 -10.19 -1.83
C GLY A 50 -1.25 -8.90 -2.39
N TRP A 51 -1.47 -7.86 -1.58
CA TRP A 51 -2.09 -6.61 -2.00
C TRP A 51 -1.11 -5.57 -2.53
N LEU A 52 0.13 -5.62 -2.04
CA LEU A 52 1.24 -4.83 -2.54
C LEU A 52 2.34 -5.74 -3.08
N ARG A 53 3.16 -5.20 -3.96
CA ARG A 53 4.39 -5.82 -4.44
C ARG A 53 5.55 -4.87 -4.15
N HIS A 54 6.58 -5.38 -3.50
CA HIS A 54 7.82 -4.65 -3.29
C HIS A 54 8.73 -4.79 -4.52
N ARG A 55 9.25 -3.66 -5.02
CA ARG A 55 10.12 -3.54 -6.19
C ARG A 55 11.25 -2.57 -5.91
N GLY A 56 12.37 -3.11 -5.41
CA GLY A 56 13.53 -2.29 -5.06
C GLY A 56 13.23 -1.44 -3.83
N GLU A 57 13.03 -0.14 -4.03
CA GLU A 57 12.67 0.84 -2.98
C GLU A 57 11.21 1.30 -3.07
N ASP A 58 10.49 0.84 -4.10
CA ASP A 58 9.11 1.20 -4.38
C ASP A 58 8.14 0.05 -4.05
N TYR A 59 6.91 0.42 -3.68
CA TYR A 59 5.79 -0.50 -3.50
C TYR A 59 4.69 -0.21 -4.52
N GLU A 60 4.32 -1.22 -5.29
CA GLU A 60 3.26 -1.15 -6.30
C GLU A 60 2.01 -1.88 -5.83
N VAL A 61 0.83 -1.41 -6.23
CA VAL A 61 -0.42 -2.12 -5.96
C VAL A 61 -0.57 -3.33 -6.89
N THR A 62 -1.03 -4.46 -6.37
CA THR A 62 -1.36 -5.64 -7.19
C THR A 62 -2.83 -5.62 -7.60
N PRO A 63 -3.24 -6.45 -8.59
CA PRO A 63 -4.66 -6.63 -8.90
C PRO A 63 -5.50 -7.08 -7.70
N ASP A 64 -4.94 -7.89 -6.80
CA ASP A 64 -5.60 -8.26 -5.54
C ASP A 64 -5.74 -7.08 -4.58
N GLY A 65 -4.75 -6.19 -4.52
CA GLY A 65 -4.84 -4.95 -3.75
C GLY A 65 -5.95 -4.03 -4.27
N VAL A 66 -6.10 -3.90 -5.59
CA VAL A 66 -7.19 -3.13 -6.18
C VAL A 66 -8.55 -3.73 -5.82
N ARG A 67 -8.69 -5.06 -5.90
CA ARG A 67 -9.91 -5.76 -5.47
C ARG A 67 -10.17 -5.60 -3.97
N ALA A 68 -9.12 -5.56 -3.15
CA ALA A 68 -9.23 -5.38 -1.70
C ALA A 68 -9.69 -3.97 -1.31
N ASP A 69 -9.34 -2.92 -2.08
CA ASP A 69 -9.90 -1.57 -1.92
C ASP A 69 -11.36 -1.49 -2.42
N ALA A 70 -11.66 -2.12 -3.56
CA ALA A 70 -12.97 -2.05 -4.21
C ALA A 70 -14.12 -2.72 -3.43
N ARG A 71 -13.82 -3.61 -2.47
CA ARG A 71 -14.83 -4.19 -1.57
C ARG A 71 -15.30 -3.12 -0.57
N ARG A 72 -16.25 -2.29 -1.01
CA ARG A 72 -17.17 -1.57 -0.14
C ARG A 72 -18.19 -2.58 0.37
N GLU A 73 -18.07 -2.99 1.63
CA GLU A 73 -19.19 -3.49 2.41
C GLU A 73 -19.87 -2.28 3.07
#